data_AF-A0AAN4ZKS0-F1
#
_entry.id   AF-A0AAN4ZKS0-F1
#
_cell.length_a   1.000
_cell.length_b   1.000
_cell.length_c   1.000
_cell.angle_alpha   90.00
_cell.angle_beta   90.00
_cell.angle_gamma   90.00
#
_symmetry.space_group_name_H-M   'P 1'
#
loop_
_entity.id
_entity.type
_entity.pdbx_description
1 polymer ?
#
loop_
_entity_poly.entity_id
_entity_poly.type
_entity_poly.pdbx_seq_one_letter_code
_entity_poly.pdbx_strand_id
1 'polypeptide(L)'
;LLLQIRARDADNIQLEMKRYSLTQKLDDLERFLDHKNLHLIFDTYQAISRTSIDIDFLAKRMEYNCLCEKDRAVSLLNNLSLLVPEHFSILKTGIGKFIRVSPDNSHNTFTEVESLLKQERAACMAPIAASSPRAP
;
A
#
# COMPACT_ATOMS: atom_id res chain seq x y z
N LEU A 1 26.23 2.95 -32.81
CA LEU A 1 25.00 2.24 -33.21
C LEU A 1 24.60 1.11 -32.25
N LEU A 2 25.31 -0.03 -32.17
CA LEU A 2 24.93 -1.15 -31.26
C LEU A 2 24.84 -0.76 -29.77
N LEU A 3 25.74 0.11 -29.27
CA LEU A 3 25.70 0.61 -27.89
C LEU A 3 24.51 1.55 -27.62
N GLN A 4 24.06 2.32 -28.61
CA GLN A 4 22.92 3.23 -28.48
C GLN A 4 21.59 2.48 -28.49
N ILE A 5 21.49 1.37 -29.23
CA ILE A 5 20.31 0.49 -29.25
C ILE A 5 20.13 -0.17 -27.89
N ARG A 6 21.20 -0.75 -27.30
CA ARG A 6 21.15 -1.38 -25.97
C ARG A 6 20.80 -0.40 -24.85
N ALA A 7 21.27 0.85 -24.92
CA ALA A 7 20.90 1.89 -23.97
C ALA A 7 19.41 2.23 -24.05
N ARG A 8 18.87 2.37 -25.27
CA ARG A 8 17.44 2.64 -25.50
C ARG A 8 16.54 1.50 -25.03
N ASP A 9 16.96 0.25 -25.23
CA ASP A 9 16.22 -0.92 -24.75
C ASP A 9 16.22 -1.00 -23.23
N ALA A 10 17.34 -0.69 -22.58
CA ALA A 10 17.42 -0.61 -21.11
C ALA A 10 16.53 0.51 -20.54
N ASP A 11 16.51 1.68 -21.19
CA ASP A 11 15.66 2.81 -20.79
C ASP A 11 14.17 2.46 -20.94
N ASN A 12 13.78 1.79 -22.03
CA ASN A 12 12.41 1.31 -22.24
C ASN A 12 11.99 0.28 -21.18
N ILE A 13 12.85 -0.69 -20.86
CA ILE A 13 12.59 -1.68 -19.81
C ILE A 13 12.43 -0.99 -18.45
N GLN A 14 13.28 -0.01 -18.13
CA GLN A 14 13.16 0.76 -16.89
C GLN A 14 11.86 1.56 -16.81
N LEU A 15 11.43 2.16 -17.93
CA LEU A 15 10.16 2.87 -18.03
C LEU A 15 8.96 1.94 -17.84
N GLU A 16 8.98 0.75 -18.45
CA GLU A 16 7.94 -0.27 -18.27
C GLU A 16 7.90 -0.79 -16.83
N MET A 17 9.05 -1.07 -16.21
CA MET A 17 9.13 -1.49 -14.81
C MET A 17 8.60 -0.41 -13.85
N LYS A 18 8.92 0.87 -14.11
CA LYS A 18 8.36 2.00 -13.34
C LYS A 18 6.85 2.10 -13.49
N ARG A 19 6.31 1.93 -14.71
CA ARG A 19 4.86 1.92 -14.96
C ARG A 19 4.16 0.78 -14.24
N TYR A 20 4.70 -0.44 -14.33
CA TYR A 20 4.15 -1.61 -13.64
C TYR A 20 4.12 -1.41 -12.12
N SER A 21 5.20 -0.89 -11.54
CA SER A 21 5.29 -0.55 -10.12
C SER A 21 4.27 0.52 -9.70
N LEU A 22 4.08 1.56 -10.52
CA LEU A 22 3.08 2.60 -10.27
C LEU A 22 1.65 2.06 -10.33
N THR A 23 1.33 1.22 -11.31
CA THR A 23 0.01 0.60 -11.43
C THR A 23 -0.29 -0.28 -10.22
N GLN A 24 0.69 -1.06 -9.76
CA GLN A 24 0.52 -1.89 -8.57
C GLN A 24 0.34 -1.06 -7.30
N LYS A 25 1.10 0.03 -7.16
CA LYS A 25 0.95 0.99 -6.05
C LYS A 25 -0.44 1.63 -6.03
N LEU A 26 -0.97 2.00 -7.19
CA LEU A 26 -2.33 2.53 -7.33
C LEU A 26 -3.39 1.49 -6.95
N ASP A 27 -3.31 0.24 -7.43
CA ASP A 27 -4.24 -0.83 -7.02
C ASP A 27 -4.23 -1.06 -5.50
N ASP A 28 -3.05 -1.02 -4.87
CA ASP A 28 -2.96 -1.13 -3.42
C ASP A 28 -3.65 0.05 -2.71
N LEU A 29 -3.43 1.29 -3.17
CA LEU A 29 -4.05 2.49 -2.61
C LEU A 29 -5.58 2.49 -2.76
N GLU A 30 -6.09 2.05 -3.92
CA GLU A 30 -7.53 1.89 -4.16
C GLU A 30 -8.13 0.84 -3.23
N ARG A 31 -7.44 -0.30 -3.03
CA ARG A 31 -7.91 -1.31 -2.09
C ARG A 31 -7.94 -0.81 -0.65
N PHE A 32 -6.98 0.01 -0.23
CA PHE A 32 -7.01 0.58 1.11
C PHE A 32 -8.18 1.54 1.31
N LEU A 33 -8.35 2.49 0.39
CA LEU A 33 -9.30 3.59 0.53
C LEU A 33 -10.72 3.19 0.12
N ASP A 34 -10.88 2.53 -1.02
CA ASP A 34 -12.18 2.31 -1.66
C ASP A 34 -12.79 0.96 -1.24
N HIS A 35 -11.97 -0.06 -0.96
CA HIS A 35 -12.44 -1.40 -0.56
C HIS A 35 -12.49 -1.63 0.94
N LYS A 36 -12.48 -0.57 1.76
CA LYS A 36 -12.61 -0.63 3.23
C LYS A 36 -11.56 -1.49 3.95
N ASN A 37 -10.47 -1.89 3.28
CA ASN A 37 -9.40 -2.66 3.91
C ASN A 37 -8.77 -1.86 5.05
N LEU A 38 -8.57 -0.56 4.85
CA LEU A 38 -8.04 0.32 5.89
C LEU A 38 -8.98 0.34 7.11
N HIS A 39 -10.27 0.59 6.91
CA HIS A 39 -11.27 0.59 7.99
C HIS A 39 -11.26 -0.73 8.79
N LEU A 40 -11.27 -1.89 8.13
CA LEU A 40 -11.23 -3.18 8.82
C LEU A 40 -9.95 -3.33 9.67
N ILE A 41 -8.80 -2.89 9.16
CA ILE A 41 -7.53 -2.92 9.88
C ILE A 41 -7.65 -2.10 11.17
N PHE A 42 -8.17 -0.87 11.08
CA PHE A 42 -8.34 0.00 12.23
C PHE A 42 -9.38 -0.50 13.23
N ASP A 43 -10.53 -0.99 12.77
CA ASP A 43 -11.55 -1.60 13.63
C ASP A 43 -10.97 -2.79 14.41
N THR A 44 -10.07 -3.55 13.78
CA THR A 44 -9.38 -4.67 14.42
C THR A 44 -8.38 -4.18 15.47
N TYR A 45 -7.62 -3.11 15.21
CA TYR A 45 -6.74 -2.48 16.19
C TYR A 45 -7.49 -1.93 17.40
N GLN A 46 -8.65 -1.32 17.19
CA GLN A 46 -9.49 -0.80 18.27
C GLN A 46 -10.08 -1.95 19.10
N ALA A 47 -10.65 -2.98 18.44
CA ALA A 47 -11.25 -4.12 19.11
C ALA A 47 -10.25 -4.91 19.96
N ILE A 48 -9.00 -5.03 19.51
CA ILE A 48 -7.95 -5.75 20.23
C ILE A 48 -7.25 -4.85 21.26
N SER A 49 -7.38 -3.52 21.14
CA SER A 49 -6.75 -2.53 22.03
C SER A 49 -5.23 -2.75 22.18
N ARG A 50 -4.58 -3.13 21.07
CA ARG A 50 -3.12 -3.29 20.97
C ARG A 50 -2.60 -2.41 19.84
N THR A 51 -1.30 -2.11 19.86
CA THR A 51 -0.61 -1.39 18.79
C THR A 51 0.13 -2.33 17.85
N SER A 52 0.07 -3.64 18.05
CA SER A 52 0.69 -4.63 17.16
C SER A 52 -0.19 -5.87 17.03
N ILE A 53 -0.36 -6.34 15.79
CA ILE A 53 -1.23 -7.45 15.42
C ILE A 53 -0.47 -8.39 14.49
N ASP A 54 -0.67 -9.69 14.66
CA ASP A 54 -0.12 -10.71 13.79
C ASP A 54 -0.67 -10.57 12.36
N ILE A 55 0.22 -10.60 11.36
CA ILE A 55 -0.15 -10.38 9.96
C ILE A 55 -1.06 -11.50 9.45
N ASP A 56 -0.79 -12.76 9.81
CA ASP A 56 -1.60 -13.90 9.39
C ASP A 56 -3.01 -13.82 9.97
N PHE A 57 -3.15 -13.38 11.22
CA PHE A 57 -4.44 -13.13 11.85
C PHE A 57 -5.23 -12.04 11.10
N LEU A 58 -4.59 -10.91 10.82
CA LEU A 58 -5.25 -9.78 10.16
C LEU A 58 -5.61 -10.12 8.70
N ALA A 59 -4.74 -10.83 7.99
CA ALA A 59 -4.99 -11.34 6.64
C ALA A 59 -6.19 -12.29 6.58
N LYS A 60 -6.31 -13.23 7.52
CA LYS A 60 -7.49 -14.11 7.64
C LYS A 60 -8.76 -13.32 7.90
N ARG A 61 -8.67 -12.23 8.67
CA ARG A 61 -9.83 -11.36 8.94
C ARG A 61 -10.26 -10.60 7.69
N MET A 62 -9.32 -10.14 6.86
CA MET A 62 -9.60 -9.52 5.56
C MET A 62 -10.24 -10.52 4.59
N GLU A 63 -9.75 -11.76 4.56
CA GLU A 63 -10.33 -12.86 3.79
C GLU A 63 -11.75 -13.21 4.23
N TYR A 64 -11.97 -13.34 5.54
CA TYR A 64 -13.30 -13.63 6.11
C TYR A 64 -14.34 -12.54 5.77
N ASN A 65 -13.92 -11.29 5.65
CA ASN A 65 -14.80 -10.18 5.26
C ASN A 65 -14.89 -9.99 3.73
N CYS A 66 -14.39 -10.95 2.95
CA CYS A 66 -14.41 -10.93 1.47
C CYS A 66 -13.75 -9.68 0.87
N LEU A 67 -12.75 -9.08 1.56
CA LEU A 67 -12.07 -7.88 1.06
C LEU A 67 -10.90 -8.21 0.13
N CYS A 68 -10.20 -9.31 0.39
CA CYS A 68 -9.16 -9.86 -0.48
C CYS A 68 -8.78 -11.29 -0.06
N GLU A 69 -8.17 -12.04 -0.99
CA GLU A 69 -7.56 -13.34 -0.69
C GLU A 69 -6.43 -13.21 0.32
N LYS A 70 -6.20 -14.25 1.14
CA LYS A 70 -5.22 -14.20 2.23
C LYS A 70 -3.82 -13.76 1.78
N ASP A 71 -3.29 -14.32 0.70
CA ASP A 71 -1.94 -13.99 0.23
C ASP A 71 -1.85 -12.53 -0.23
N ARG A 72 -2.91 -12.03 -0.88
CA ARG A 72 -3.01 -10.62 -1.27
C ARG A 72 -3.14 -9.71 -0.05
N ALA A 73 -3.88 -10.12 0.98
CA ALA A 73 -3.98 -9.40 2.24
C ALA A 73 -2.61 -9.26 2.93
N VAL A 74 -1.82 -10.33 2.96
CA VAL A 74 -0.44 -10.31 3.47
C VAL A 74 0.42 -9.32 2.67
N SER A 75 0.35 -9.35 1.33
CA SER A 75 1.06 -8.37 0.48
C SER A 75 0.62 -6.94 0.77
N LEU A 76 -0.68 -6.67 0.86
CA LEU A 76 -1.20 -5.35 1.20
C LEU A 76 -0.67 -4.87 2.55
N LEU A 77 -0.76 -5.68 3.60
CA LEU A 77 -0.26 -5.30 4.93
C LEU A 77 1.24 -4.97 4.94
N ASN A 78 2.05 -5.70 4.17
CA ASN A 78 3.46 -5.34 3.98
C ASN A 78 3.60 -4.02 3.23
N ASN A 79 2.84 -3.80 2.16
CA ASN A 79 2.89 -2.56 1.37
C ASN A 79 2.39 -1.35 2.16
N LEU A 80 1.46 -1.53 3.10
CA LEU A 80 1.02 -0.46 4.00
C LEU A 80 2.21 0.13 4.79
N SER A 81 3.11 -0.72 5.27
CA SER A 81 4.34 -0.27 5.96
C SER A 81 5.34 0.45 5.05
N LEU A 82 5.21 0.29 3.73
CA LEU A 82 6.04 1.01 2.74
C LEU A 82 5.40 2.33 2.33
N LEU A 83 4.06 2.39 2.32
CA LEU A 83 3.28 3.57 1.95
C LEU A 83 3.27 4.62 3.07
N VAL A 84 3.14 4.18 4.32
CA VAL A 84 3.07 5.05 5.51
C VAL A 84 4.04 4.56 6.59
N PRO A 85 5.35 4.58 6.33
CA PRO A 85 6.37 3.98 7.20
C PRO A 85 6.48 4.62 8.59
N GLU A 86 6.04 5.87 8.74
CA GLU A 86 6.02 6.56 10.03
C GLU A 86 4.93 6.01 10.97
N HIS A 87 3.82 5.53 10.40
CA HIS A 87 2.68 5.01 11.15
C HIS A 87 2.65 3.49 11.18
N PHE A 88 3.09 2.81 10.12
CA PHE A 88 3.06 1.36 10.03
C PHE A 88 4.44 0.76 9.84
N SER A 89 4.75 -0.26 10.65
CA SER A 89 6.01 -1.00 10.56
C SER A 89 5.78 -2.50 10.71
N ILE A 90 6.64 -3.31 10.09
CA ILE A 90 6.61 -4.76 10.22
C ILE A 90 7.69 -5.21 11.21
N LEU A 91 7.26 -5.85 12.28
CA LEU A 91 8.12 -6.48 13.27
C LEU A 91 8.22 -7.98 12.97
N LYS A 92 9.45 -8.46 12.71
CA LYS A 92 9.73 -9.89 12.55
C LYS A 92 10.30 -10.42 13.85
N THR A 93 9.68 -11.45 14.40
CA THR A 93 10.10 -12.10 15.64
C THR A 93 10.24 -13.61 15.41
N GLY A 94 10.85 -14.33 16.35
CA GLY A 94 10.95 -15.80 16.27
C GLY A 94 9.60 -16.53 16.27
N ILE A 95 8.53 -15.86 16.69
CA ILE A 95 7.18 -16.44 16.80
C ILE A 95 6.22 -15.98 15.69
N GLY A 96 6.65 -15.07 14.81
CA GLY A 96 5.78 -14.58 13.73
C GLY A 96 6.13 -13.19 13.22
N LYS A 97 5.29 -12.69 12.31
CA LYS A 97 5.37 -11.33 11.74
C LYS A 97 4.18 -10.52 12.23
N PHE A 98 4.48 -9.36 12.79
CA PHE A 98 3.48 -8.44 13.32
C PHE A 98 3.53 -7.14 12.54
N ILE A 99 2.36 -6.60 12.24
CA ILE A 99 2.23 -5.21 11.82
C ILE A 99 2.00 -4.36 13.06
N ARG A 100 2.72 -3.26 13.19
CA ARG A 100 2.63 -2.31 14.30
C ARG A 100 2.14 -0.97 13.79
N VAL A 101 1.24 -0.35 14.54
CA VAL A 101 0.80 1.04 14.37
C VAL A 101 1.49 1.95 15.40
N SER A 102 1.91 3.14 14.97
CA SER A 102 2.56 4.18 15.75
C SER A 102 1.95 5.56 15.42
N PRO A 103 1.93 6.52 16.37
CA PRO A 103 2.36 6.39 17.76
C PRO A 103 1.41 5.54 18.62
N ASP A 104 0.14 5.47 18.24
CA ASP A 104 -0.91 4.71 18.92
C ASP A 104 -1.95 4.16 17.92
N ASN A 105 -2.99 3.51 18.43
CA ASN A 105 -4.13 3.02 17.65
C ASN A 105 -5.36 3.96 17.73
N SER A 106 -5.14 5.26 17.97
CA SER A 106 -6.20 6.26 18.11
C SER A 106 -6.88 6.59 16.78
N HIS A 107 -8.05 7.23 16.88
CA HIS A 107 -8.75 7.75 15.72
C HIS A 107 -7.96 8.85 14.98
N ASN A 108 -7.16 9.65 15.70
CA ASN A 108 -6.36 10.71 15.07
C ASN A 108 -5.28 10.12 14.16
N THR A 109 -4.55 9.11 14.65
CA THR A 109 -3.59 8.36 13.83
C THR A 109 -4.26 7.73 12.62
N PHE A 110 -5.49 7.25 12.76
CA PHE A 110 -6.25 6.74 11.62
C PHE A 110 -6.53 7.82 10.55
N THR A 111 -7.05 8.98 10.96
CA THR A 111 -7.35 10.08 10.04
C THR A 111 -6.09 10.57 9.31
N GLU A 112 -4.96 10.63 10.00
CA GLU A 112 -3.67 10.97 9.40
C GLU A 112 -3.25 9.96 8.34
N VAL A 113 -3.30 8.66 8.64
CA VAL A 113 -2.96 7.60 7.69
C VAL A 113 -3.86 7.64 6.46
N GLU A 114 -5.17 7.80 6.65
CA GLU A 114 -6.12 7.90 5.53
C GLU A 114 -5.80 9.12 4.64
N SER A 115 -5.48 10.26 5.25
CA SER A 115 -5.07 11.47 4.54
C SER A 115 -3.79 11.25 3.73
N LEU A 116 -2.78 10.62 4.32
CA LEU A 116 -1.51 10.31 3.66
C LEU A 116 -1.71 9.38 2.46
N LEU A 117 -2.52 8.33 2.60
CA LEU A 117 -2.83 7.42 1.49
C LEU A 117 -3.59 8.14 0.37
N LYS A 118 -4.50 9.07 0.69
CA LYS A 118 -5.18 9.92 -0.31
C LYS A 118 -4.19 10.85 -1.04
N GLN A 119 -3.25 11.44 -0.33
CA GLN A 119 -2.19 12.28 -0.94
C GLN A 119 -1.29 11.46 -1.85
N GLU A 120 -0.87 10.27 -1.42
CA GLU A 120 -0.07 9.35 -2.24
C GLU A 120 -0.82 8.92 -3.50
N ARG A 121 -2.13 8.65 -3.42
CA ARG A 121 -2.97 8.36 -4.59
C ARG A 121 -2.99 9.54 -5.55
N ALA A 122 -3.22 10.75 -5.05
CA ALA A 122 -3.23 11.96 -5.86
C ALA A 122 -1.87 12.20 -6.55
N ALA A 123 -0.76 11.99 -5.83
CA ALA A 123 0.60 12.10 -6.37
C ALA A 123 0.87 11.07 -7.47
N CYS A 124 0.37 9.83 -7.33
CA CYS A 124 0.49 8.81 -8.36
C CYS A 124 -0.36 9.12 -9.61
N MET A 125 -1.48 9.82 -9.46
CA MET A 125 -2.34 10.23 -10.57
C MET A 125 -1.91 11.53 -11.27
N ALA A 126 -1.22 12.44 -10.58
CA ALA A 126 -0.76 13.72 -11.13
C ALA A 126 0.08 13.62 -12.43
N PRO A 127 1.07 12.69 -12.56
CA PRO A 127 1.81 12.53 -13.82
C PRO A 127 1.00 11.93 -14.98
N ILE A 128 -0.18 11.34 -14.70
CA ILE A 128 -1.08 10.79 -15.72
C ILE A 128 -1.91 11.92 -16.37
N ALA A 129 -2.24 12.97 -15.63
CA ALA A 129 -2.97 14.12 -16.17
C ALA A 129 -2.13 15.02 -17.09
N ALA A 130 -0.80 15.10 -16.86
CA ALA A 130 0.11 15.93 -17.65
C ALA A 130 0.57 15.30 -18.98
N SER A 131 0.23 14.03 -19.23
CA SER A 131 0.59 13.29 -20.44
C SER A 131 -0.56 13.10 -21.44
N SER A 132 -1.69 13.77 -21.22
CA SER A 132 -2.70 13.92 -22.28
C SER A 132 -2.16 14.94 -23.31
N PRO A 133 -1.81 14.51 -24.54
CA PRO A 133 -1.52 15.47 -25.58
C PRO A 133 -2.82 16.21 -25.85
N ARG A 134 -2.81 17.52 -25.60
CA ARG A 134 -3.81 18.42 -26.13
C ARG A 134 -3.73 18.29 -27.66
N ALA A 135 -4.58 17.44 -28.23
CA ALA A 135 -4.81 17.36 -29.66
C ALA A 135 -5.44 18.71 -30.12
N PRO A 136 -5.21 19.10 -31.38
CA PRO A 136 -4.89 20.46 -31.82
C PRO A 136 -5.92 21.55 -31.51
#